data_AF-A0A8X8Y3Y4-F1
#
_entry.id   AF-A0A8X8Y3Y4-F1
#
_cell.length_a   1.000
_cell.length_b   1.000
_cell.length_c   1.000
_cell.angle_alpha   90.00
_cell.angle_beta   90.00
_cell.angle_gamma   90.00
#
_symmetry.space_group_name_H-M   'P 1'
#
loop_
_entity.id
_entity.type
_entity.pdbx_description
1 polymer ?
#
loop_
_entity_poly.entity_id
_entity_poly.type
_entity_poly.pdbx_seq_one_letter_code
_entity_poly.pdbx_strand_id
1 'polypeptide(L)'
;MSKESGSQQQHPSRYESQKRRDWNTFLQYLKNQRPPIPISLSNSTQVISFLRYLDQFGKTKVHLLPCVFFGQPDPPAPCACPLKQAWGSLDALIGRLRAAFDEHASSPENNPFTDAAIRFS
;
A
#
# COMPACT_ATOMS: atom_id res chain seq x y z
N MET A 1 -41.31 -7.05 -31.61
CA MET A 1 -39.99 -7.70 -31.53
C MET A 1 -39.20 -7.09 -30.39
N SER A 2 -38.77 -7.94 -29.46
CA SER A 2 -38.08 -7.61 -28.20
C SER A 2 -36.63 -7.14 -28.44
N LYS A 3 -36.15 -6.17 -27.65
CA LYS A 3 -34.74 -5.80 -27.57
C LYS A 3 -34.03 -6.73 -26.58
N GLU A 4 -33.16 -7.60 -27.07
CA GLU A 4 -32.22 -8.35 -26.23
C GLU A 4 -31.14 -7.41 -25.69
N SER A 5 -31.03 -7.32 -24.36
CA SER A 5 -29.91 -6.66 -23.67
C SER A 5 -28.81 -7.69 -23.44
N GLY A 6 -27.74 -7.61 -24.22
CA GLY A 6 -26.53 -8.39 -23.99
C GLY A 6 -25.74 -7.82 -22.80
N SER A 7 -25.65 -8.60 -21.72
CA SER A 7 -24.79 -8.31 -20.57
C SER A 7 -23.32 -8.33 -20.97
N GLN A 8 -22.76 -7.18 -21.35
CA GLN A 8 -21.30 -7.03 -21.47
C GLN A 8 -20.70 -7.11 -20.06
N GLN A 9 -20.03 -8.23 -19.75
CA GLN A 9 -19.13 -8.31 -18.60
C GLN A 9 -17.99 -7.30 -18.81
N GLN A 10 -18.15 -6.09 -18.25
CA GLN A 10 -17.17 -5.03 -18.35
C GLN A 10 -15.93 -5.43 -17.55
N HIS A 11 -14.78 -5.47 -18.24
CA HIS A 11 -13.49 -5.67 -17.60
C HIS A 11 -13.29 -4.56 -16.55
N PRO A 12 -12.84 -4.87 -15.33
CA PRO A 12 -12.66 -3.86 -14.30
C PRO A 12 -11.70 -2.77 -14.79
N SER A 13 -11.99 -1.53 -14.42
CA SER A 13 -11.12 -0.40 -14.76
C SER A 13 -9.69 -0.66 -14.25
N ARG A 14 -8.71 0.02 -14.86
CA ARG A 14 -7.32 -0.05 -14.40
C ARG A 14 -7.20 0.24 -12.89
N TYR A 15 -7.96 1.21 -12.41
CA TYR A 15 -8.01 1.57 -10.99
C TYR A 15 -8.53 0.41 -10.14
N GLU A 16 -9.67 -0.17 -10.52
CA GLU A 16 -10.27 -1.31 -9.79
C GLU A 16 -9.36 -2.53 -9.74
N SER A 17 -8.69 -2.83 -10.86
CA SER A 17 -7.70 -3.91 -10.94
C SER A 17 -6.51 -3.64 -10.02
N GLN A 18 -6.06 -2.39 -9.91
CA GLN A 18 -4.97 -2.01 -9.00
C GLN A 18 -5.40 -2.10 -7.54
N LYS A 19 -6.56 -1.54 -7.20
CA LYS A 19 -7.14 -1.57 -5.85
C LYS A 19 -7.27 -3.00 -5.35
N ARG A 20 -7.80 -3.91 -6.17
CA ARG A 20 -7.92 -5.34 -5.84
C ARG A 20 -6.57 -6.00 -5.59
N ARG A 21 -5.54 -5.72 -6.39
CA ARG A 21 -4.19 -6.27 -6.20
C ARG A 21 -3.56 -5.79 -4.90
N ASP A 22 -3.67 -4.49 -4.63
CA ASP A 22 -3.12 -3.88 -3.42
C ASP A 22 -3.81 -4.45 -2.17
N TRP A 23 -5.14 -4.56 -2.21
CA TRP A 23 -5.93 -5.18 -1.16
C TRP A 23 -5.52 -6.63 -0.89
N ASN A 24 -5.42 -7.44 -1.94
CA ASN A 24 -4.98 -8.83 -1.82
C ASN A 24 -3.56 -8.94 -1.24
N THR A 25 -2.66 -8.02 -1.63
CA THR A 25 -1.30 -7.97 -1.10
C THR A 25 -1.30 -7.67 0.40
N PHE A 26 -2.13 -6.71 0.84
CA PHE A 26 -2.27 -6.40 2.25
C PHE A 26 -2.85 -7.58 3.06
N LEU A 27 -3.89 -8.24 2.56
CA LEU A 27 -4.46 -9.42 3.21
C LEU A 27 -3.44 -10.57 3.30
N GLN A 28 -2.63 -10.78 2.27
CA GLN A 28 -1.55 -11.77 2.31
C GLN A 28 -0.48 -11.39 3.33
N TYR A 29 -0.10 -10.11 3.41
CA TYR A 29 0.84 -9.62 4.43
C TYR A 29 0.34 -9.91 5.85
N LEU A 30 -0.94 -9.68 6.15
CA LEU A 30 -1.54 -9.97 7.45
C LEU A 30 -1.55 -11.49 7.76
N LYS A 31 -1.85 -12.33 6.76
CA LYS A 31 -1.83 -13.80 6.91
C LYS A 31 -0.43 -14.35 7.17
N ASN A 32 0.60 -13.69 6.65
CA ASN A 32 1.99 -14.11 6.81
C ASN A 32 2.61 -13.66 8.15
N GLN A 33 1.89 -12.87 8.96
CA GLN A 33 2.32 -12.55 10.32
C GLN A 33 2.33 -13.80 11.21
N ARG A 34 3.10 -13.76 12.29
CA ARG A 34 3.18 -14.85 13.28
C ARG A 34 2.88 -14.29 14.67
N PRO A 35 1.66 -14.51 15.22
CA PRO A 35 0.51 -15.21 14.61
C PRO A 35 -0.16 -14.44 13.45
N PRO A 36 -0.92 -15.11 12.55
CA PRO A 36 -1.68 -14.44 11.51
C PRO A 36 -2.70 -13.45 12.09
N ILE A 37 -2.87 -12.30 11.45
CA ILE A 37 -3.74 -11.23 11.94
C ILE A 37 -5.00 -11.16 11.08
N PRO A 38 -6.20 -11.36 11.66
CA PRO A 38 -7.46 -11.11 10.98
C PRO A 38 -7.61 -9.64 10.57
N ILE A 39 -8.23 -9.37 9.42
CA ILE A 39 -8.50 -8.00 8.96
C ILE A 39 -9.30 -7.18 9.98
N SER A 40 -10.24 -7.82 10.69
CA SER A 40 -11.06 -7.20 11.74
C SER A 40 -10.26 -6.74 12.96
N LEU A 41 -9.05 -7.27 13.16
CA LEU A 41 -8.12 -6.87 14.23
C LEU A 41 -7.00 -5.96 13.71
N SER A 42 -6.97 -5.67 12.41
CA SER A 42 -5.97 -4.77 11.85
C SER A 42 -6.23 -3.33 12.29
N ASN A 43 -5.19 -2.66 12.73
CA ASN A 43 -5.22 -1.26 13.13
C ASN A 43 -4.08 -0.51 12.43
N SER A 44 -3.93 0.79 12.71
CA SER A 44 -2.91 1.65 12.09
C SER A 44 -1.49 1.14 12.27
N THR A 45 -1.17 0.41 13.33
CA THR A 45 0.16 -0.21 13.53
C THR A 45 0.47 -1.25 12.45
N GLN A 46 -0.52 -2.06 12.06
CA GLN A 46 -0.33 -3.07 11.01
C GLN A 46 -0.26 -2.44 9.63
N VAL A 47 -0.98 -1.34 9.41
CA VAL A 47 -0.85 -0.53 8.20
C VAL A 47 0.55 0.07 8.10
N ILE A 48 1.04 0.74 9.14
CA ILE A 48 2.39 1.35 9.18
C ILE A 48 3.47 0.27 8.95
N SER A 49 3.33 -0.89 9.59
CA SER A 49 4.27 -2.00 9.42
C SER A 49 4.24 -2.55 7.99
N PHE A 50 3.07 -2.61 7.36
CA PHE A 50 2.94 -2.98 5.95
C PHE A 50 3.62 -1.95 5.02
N LEU A 51 3.44 -0.65 5.26
CA LEU A 51 4.09 0.39 4.45
C LEU A 51 5.62 0.32 4.57
N ARG A 52 6.15 0.10 5.79
CA ARG A 52 7.58 -0.14 6.01
C ARG A 52 8.09 -1.44 5.36
N TYR A 53 7.25 -2.47 5.29
CA TYR A 53 7.57 -3.69 4.55
C TYR A 53 7.73 -3.40 3.04
N LEU A 54 6.91 -2.51 2.47
CA LEU A 54 6.99 -2.13 1.05
C LEU A 54 8.26 -1.36 0.69
N ASP A 55 8.90 -0.68 1.64
CA ASP A 55 10.17 0.03 1.41
C ASP A 55 11.29 -0.92 0.95
N GLN A 56 11.22 -2.21 1.29
CA GLN A 56 12.18 -3.23 0.82
C GLN A 56 12.15 -3.42 -0.71
N PHE A 57 11.02 -3.09 -1.33
CA PHE A 57 10.82 -3.13 -2.77
C PHE A 57 10.84 -1.72 -3.39
N GLY A 58 11.23 -0.71 -2.60
CA GLY A 58 11.39 0.67 -3.02
C GLY A 58 12.46 0.84 -4.09
N LYS A 59 12.33 1.89 -4.89
CA LYS A 59 13.34 2.26 -5.89
C LYS A 59 14.11 3.53 -5.53
N THR A 60 13.64 4.28 -4.56
CA THR A 60 14.26 5.54 -4.15
C THR A 60 15.27 5.27 -3.04
N LYS A 61 16.55 5.55 -3.29
CA LYS A 61 17.59 5.50 -2.26
C LYS A 61 17.52 6.77 -1.41
N VAL A 62 17.37 6.62 -0.10
CA VAL A 62 17.33 7.76 0.83
C VAL A 62 18.62 7.77 1.64
N HIS A 63 19.54 8.67 1.28
CA HIS A 63 20.82 8.79 1.96
C HIS A 63 20.64 9.37 3.37
N LEU A 64 21.22 8.68 4.36
CA LEU A 64 21.29 9.18 5.74
C LEU A 64 22.43 10.20 5.86
N LEU A 65 22.33 11.15 6.80
CA LEU A 65 23.35 12.18 7.03
C LEU A 65 24.79 11.62 7.15
N PRO A 66 25.05 10.47 7.81
CA PRO A 66 26.40 9.90 7.88
C PRO A 66 26.89 9.23 6.59
N CYS A 67 26.07 9.18 5.53
CA CYS A 67 26.45 8.55 4.28
C CYS A 67 27.48 9.41 3.54
N VAL A 68 28.59 8.79 3.14
CA VAL A 68 29.64 9.45 2.33
C VAL A 68 29.15 9.97 0.98
N PHE A 69 28.01 9.47 0.49
CA PHE A 69 27.36 9.92 -0.75
C PHE A 69 26.18 10.87 -0.51
N PHE A 70 25.96 11.36 0.72
CA PHE A 70 24.86 12.27 1.00
C PHE A 70 24.97 13.54 0.14
N GLY A 71 23.91 13.88 -0.59
CA GLY A 71 23.86 15.03 -1.51
C GLY A 71 24.49 14.78 -2.89
N GLN A 72 25.01 13.58 -3.17
CA GLN A 72 25.61 13.24 -4.45
C GLN A 72 24.58 12.61 -5.41
N PRO A 73 24.26 13.24 -6.57
CA PRO A 73 23.22 12.75 -7.48
C PRO A 73 23.55 11.42 -8.17
N ASP A 74 24.83 11.20 -8.48
CA ASP A 74 25.33 10.00 -9.15
C ASP A 74 26.53 9.44 -8.34
N PRO A 75 26.25 8.59 -7.33
CA PRO A 75 27.30 8.04 -6.47
C PRO A 75 28.11 6.97 -7.23
N PRO A 76 29.46 7.03 -7.18
CA PRO A 76 30.33 6.13 -7.93
C PRO A 76 30.34 4.68 -7.41
N ALA A 77 29.71 4.43 -6.26
CA ALA A 77 29.62 3.12 -5.62
C ALA A 77 28.30 2.98 -4.82
N PRO A 78 27.84 1.74 -4.58
CA PRO A 78 26.64 1.50 -3.80
C PRO A 78 26.82 1.83 -2.31
N CYS A 79 25.71 2.08 -1.61
CA CYS A 79 25.70 2.24 -0.15
C CYS A 79 24.58 1.48 0.54
N ALA A 80 24.75 1.27 1.85
CA ALA A 80 23.80 0.61 2.73
C ALA A 80 22.59 1.48 3.12
N CYS A 81 22.43 2.67 2.53
CA CYS A 81 21.26 3.51 2.82
C CYS A 81 19.97 2.81 2.40
N PRO A 82 18.87 3.03 3.13
CA PRO A 82 17.61 2.34 2.87
C PRO A 82 17.02 2.74 1.51
N LEU A 83 16.34 1.78 0.90
CA LEU A 83 15.39 2.07 -0.17
C LEU A 83 14.05 2.43 0.47
N LYS A 84 13.33 3.34 -0.17
CA LYS A 84 11.97 3.71 0.21
C LYS A 84 11.06 3.79 -1.00
N GLN A 85 9.77 3.60 -0.76
CA GLN A 85 8.75 3.98 -1.73
C GLN A 85 8.70 5.50 -1.88
N ALA A 86 8.34 5.97 -3.06
CA ALA A 86 8.07 7.38 -3.26
C ALA A 86 6.76 7.77 -2.55
N TRP A 87 6.73 8.97 -1.95
CA TRP A 87 5.58 9.42 -1.17
C TRP A 87 4.27 9.40 -1.98
N GLY A 88 4.29 9.88 -3.23
CA GLY A 88 3.11 9.84 -4.10
C GLY A 88 2.62 8.43 -4.43
N SER A 89 3.51 7.42 -4.44
CA SER A 89 3.11 6.01 -4.62
C SER A 89 2.43 5.45 -3.37
N LEU A 90 2.96 5.78 -2.18
CA LEU A 90 2.36 5.38 -0.91
C LEU A 90 1.00 6.04 -0.70
N ASP A 91 0.88 7.34 -0.97
CA ASP A 91 -0.37 8.08 -0.79
C ASP A 91 -1.50 7.51 -1.68
N ALA A 92 -1.18 7.24 -2.95
CA ALA A 92 -2.11 6.60 -3.88
C ALA A 92 -2.49 5.16 -3.44
N LEU A 93 -1.55 4.41 -2.87
CA LEU A 93 -1.80 3.07 -2.32
C LEU A 93 -2.75 3.14 -1.11
N ILE A 94 -2.48 4.04 -0.16
CA ILE A 94 -3.31 4.24 1.03
C ILE A 94 -4.74 4.62 0.61
N GLY A 95 -4.90 5.52 -0.36
CA GLY A 95 -6.22 5.88 -0.89
C GLY A 95 -6.99 4.68 -1.46
N ARG A 96 -6.32 3.80 -2.22
CA ARG A 96 -6.92 2.57 -2.74
C ARG A 96 -7.27 1.57 -1.65
N LEU A 97 -6.40 1.37 -0.65
CA LEU A 97 -6.66 0.47 0.46
C LEU A 97 -7.80 0.96 1.35
N ARG A 98 -7.93 2.28 1.56
CA ARG A 98 -9.07 2.89 2.25
C ARG A 98 -10.37 2.55 1.52
N ALA A 99 -10.44 2.82 0.22
CA ALA A 99 -11.61 2.50 -0.59
C ALA A 99 -11.92 0.98 -0.62
N ALA A 100 -10.89 0.13 -0.68
CA ALA A 100 -11.08 -1.32 -0.64
C ALA A 100 -11.65 -1.77 0.71
N PHE A 101 -11.19 -1.20 1.82
CA PHE A 101 -11.70 -1.52 3.14
C PHE A 101 -13.17 -1.14 3.28
N ASP A 102 -13.56 0.05 2.83
CA ASP A 102 -14.95 0.53 2.89
C ASP A 102 -15.92 -0.36 2.08
N GLU A 103 -15.45 -1.01 1.01
CA GLU A 103 -16.23 -1.95 0.20
C GLU A 103 -16.33 -3.37 0.80
N HIS A 104 -15.36 -3.77 1.62
CA HIS A 104 -15.25 -5.13 2.15
C HIS A 104 -15.65 -5.28 3.62
N ALA A 105 -15.52 -4.21 4.41
CA ALA A 105 -15.76 -4.24 5.84
C ALA A 105 -17.18 -3.75 6.18
N SER A 106 -17.76 -4.35 7.22
CA SER A 106 -19.10 -4.00 7.70
C SER A 106 -19.18 -2.64 8.42
N SER A 107 -18.03 -2.02 8.71
CA SER A 107 -17.87 -0.89 9.62
C SER A 107 -16.76 0.05 9.11
N PRO A 108 -17.09 1.00 8.21
CA PRO A 108 -16.12 1.94 7.65
C PRO A 108 -15.55 2.92 8.70
N GLU A 109 -16.25 3.15 9.81
CA GLU A 109 -15.75 3.98 10.92
C GLU A 109 -14.50 3.41 11.60
N ASN A 110 -14.26 2.11 11.49
CA ASN A 110 -13.08 1.43 12.03
C ASN A 110 -11.97 1.24 10.98
N ASN A 111 -12.04 1.97 9.86
CA ASN A 111 -11.08 1.84 8.78
C ASN A 111 -9.66 2.24 9.23
N PRO A 112 -8.71 1.30 9.33
CA PRO A 112 -7.39 1.57 9.88
C PRO A 112 -6.56 2.48 8.99
N PHE A 113 -6.95 2.64 7.70
CA PHE A 113 -6.27 3.50 6.73
C PHE A 113 -6.67 4.98 6.86
N THR A 114 -7.59 5.33 7.74
CA THR A 114 -8.01 6.72 8.01
C THR A 114 -7.22 7.40 9.13
N ASP A 115 -6.46 6.61 9.91
CA ASP A 115 -5.70 7.10 11.06
C ASP A 115 -4.65 8.15 10.67
N ALA A 116 -4.59 9.24 11.45
CA ALA A 116 -3.67 10.34 11.24
C ALA A 116 -2.19 9.90 11.34
N ALA A 117 -1.88 8.85 12.11
CA ALA A 117 -0.53 8.31 12.24
C ALA A 117 0.05 7.82 10.91
N ILE A 118 -0.79 7.45 9.94
CA ILE A 118 -0.36 6.96 8.62
C ILE A 118 0.16 8.11 7.75
N ARG A 119 -0.27 9.35 7.99
CA ARG A 119 0.19 10.51 7.20
C ARG A 119 1.66 10.88 7.45
N PHE A 120 2.24 10.39 8.55
CA PHE A 120 3.58 10.75 9.01
C PHE A 120 4.55 9.57 9.06
N SER A 121 4.16 8.40 8.55
CA SER A 121 4.96 7.16 8.63
C SER A 121 5.97 7.00 7.51
#